data_AF-A0A952LQP1-F1
#
_entry.id   AF-A0A952LQP1-F1
#
_cell.length_a   1.000
_cell.length_b   1.000
_cell.length_c   1.000
_cell.angle_alpha   90.00
_cell.angle_beta   90.00
_cell.angle_gamma   90.00
#
_symmetry.space_group_name_H-M   'P 1'
#
loop_
_entity.id
_entity.type
_entity.pdbx_description
1 polymer ?
#
loop_
_entity_poly.entity_id
_entity_poly.type
_entity_poly.pdbx_seq_one_letter_code
_entity_poly.pdbx_strand_id
1 'polypeptide(L)'
;MYVKIHNPGKYDPHYGNNSGSCGALVEYLEKENEDKDLLEEEHFFAHDGQDYRSFQVRHAIDSNGVGAKLKSKESKFFMLTINPSADELEHIGNDQEQLKAYTRAVMEEYANSFAQTYRDGKKIQGKDLVYFAKIEHERTYKKEEVRYQEVFKHNYQ
;
A
#
# COMPACT_ATOMS: atom_id res chain seq x y z
N MET A 1 8.82 1.55 -14.21
CA MET A 1 7.92 1.33 -13.07
C MET A 1 6.72 0.45 -13.43
N TYR A 2 6.16 -0.28 -12.45
CA TYR A 2 4.85 -0.94 -12.55
C TYR A 2 3.98 -0.64 -11.32
N VAL A 3 2.69 -0.34 -11.50
CA VAL A 3 1.73 -0.12 -10.42
C VAL A 3 0.56 -1.11 -10.57
N LYS A 4 0.16 -1.76 -9.48
CA LYS A 4 -0.93 -2.76 -9.48
C LYS A 4 -1.94 -2.44 -8.40
N ILE A 5 -3.22 -2.46 -8.78
CA ILE A 5 -4.34 -2.53 -7.83
C ILE A 5 -4.70 -4.00 -7.67
N HIS A 6 -4.68 -4.48 -6.43
CA HIS A 6 -4.98 -5.88 -6.14
C HIS A 6 -6.50 -6.10 -6.08
N ASN A 7 -6.97 -7.21 -6.65
CA ASN A 7 -8.38 -7.59 -6.62
C ASN A 7 -8.61 -8.72 -5.59
N PRO A 8 -9.15 -8.39 -4.41
CA PRO A 8 -9.32 -9.34 -3.31
C PRO A 8 -10.29 -10.47 -3.68
N GLY A 9 -9.97 -11.69 -3.25
CA GLY A 9 -10.83 -12.88 -3.38
C GLY A 9 -10.81 -13.61 -4.74
N LYS A 10 -10.25 -13.03 -5.82
CA LYS A 10 -10.06 -13.74 -7.10
C LYS A 10 -8.63 -14.20 -7.37
N TYR A 11 -7.62 -13.40 -6.98
CA TYR A 11 -6.23 -13.65 -7.35
C TYR A 11 -5.21 -13.47 -6.23
N ASP A 12 -5.62 -12.92 -5.09
CA ASP A 12 -4.74 -12.66 -3.95
C ASP A 12 -5.18 -13.51 -2.74
N PRO A 13 -4.47 -14.61 -2.43
CA PRO A 13 -4.85 -15.51 -1.33
C PRO A 13 -4.44 -14.96 0.04
N HIS A 14 -3.65 -13.89 0.12
CA HIS A 14 -2.98 -13.50 1.36
C HIS A 14 -3.90 -12.83 2.37
N TYR A 15 -4.97 -12.15 1.92
CA TYR A 15 -5.82 -11.36 2.83
C TYR A 15 -7.32 -11.42 2.54
N GLY A 16 -7.77 -12.38 1.73
CA GLY A 16 -9.19 -12.70 1.55
C GLY A 16 -9.98 -11.66 0.73
N ASN A 17 -11.17 -11.27 1.21
CA ASN A 17 -12.04 -10.29 0.54
C ASN A 17 -11.86 -8.87 1.11
N ASN A 18 -12.44 -7.85 0.47
CA ASN A 18 -12.39 -6.46 0.96
C ASN A 18 -13.73 -5.88 1.44
N SER A 19 -14.74 -6.70 1.69
CA SER A 19 -16.00 -6.24 2.28
C SER A 19 -16.03 -6.35 3.81
N GLY A 20 -15.01 -6.99 4.40
CA GLY A 20 -14.79 -7.13 5.84
C GLY A 20 -13.82 -6.11 6.42
N SER A 21 -13.20 -6.49 7.54
CA SER A 21 -12.08 -5.76 8.15
C SER A 21 -10.81 -5.92 7.30
N CYS A 22 -9.95 -4.90 7.28
CA CYS A 22 -8.63 -4.99 6.66
C CYS A 22 -7.59 -5.74 7.53
N GLY A 23 -7.99 -6.30 8.67
CA GLY A 23 -7.07 -6.95 9.62
C GLY A 23 -6.15 -8.00 9.01
N ALA A 24 -6.68 -8.88 8.16
CA ALA A 24 -5.86 -9.91 7.48
C ALA A 24 -4.83 -9.30 6.50
N LEU A 25 -5.17 -8.18 5.85
CA LEU A 25 -4.23 -7.47 4.98
C LEU A 25 -3.14 -6.78 5.80
N VAL A 26 -3.52 -6.11 6.88
CA VAL A 26 -2.55 -5.44 7.75
C VAL A 26 -1.59 -6.46 8.36
N GLU A 27 -2.08 -7.61 8.82
CA GLU A 27 -1.25 -8.71 9.33
C GLU A 27 -0.29 -9.23 8.26
N TYR A 28 -0.75 -9.45 7.02
CA TYR A 28 0.13 -9.83 5.92
C TYR A 28 1.25 -8.82 5.62
N LEU A 29 0.96 -7.51 5.74
CA LEU A 29 1.95 -6.45 5.56
C LEU A 29 2.90 -6.31 6.77
N GLU A 30 2.61 -6.96 7.89
CA GLU A 30 3.49 -7.00 9.07
C GLU A 30 4.52 -8.13 9.04
N LYS A 31 4.48 -9.03 8.04
CA LYS A 31 5.38 -10.19 7.94
C LYS A 31 6.88 -9.85 8.08
N GLU A 32 7.34 -8.72 7.53
CA GLU A 32 8.75 -8.30 7.62
C GLU A 32 9.14 -7.78 9.02
N ASN A 33 8.19 -7.64 9.94
CA ASN A 33 8.43 -7.27 11.34
C ASN A 33 8.36 -8.47 12.31
N GLU A 34 7.92 -9.66 11.87
CA GLU A 34 7.71 -10.81 12.78
C GLU A 34 8.97 -11.22 13.55
N ASP A 35 10.14 -11.09 12.93
CA ASP A 35 11.44 -11.45 13.51
C ASP A 35 12.26 -10.25 14.00
N LYS A 36 11.68 -9.03 13.99
CA LYS A 36 12.38 -7.80 14.38
C LYS A 36 12.11 -7.42 15.83
N ASP A 37 13.09 -6.80 16.48
CA ASP A 37 12.87 -6.16 17.77
C ASP A 37 11.97 -4.92 17.62
N LEU A 38 11.27 -4.54 18.70
CA LEU A 38 10.36 -3.37 18.71
C LEU A 38 10.99 -2.04 18.26
N LEU A 39 12.33 -1.93 18.33
CA LEU A 39 13.07 -0.74 17.89
C LEU A 39 13.46 -0.78 16.41
N GLU A 40 13.36 -1.94 15.78
CA GLU A 40 13.71 -2.21 14.39
C GLU A 40 12.48 -2.43 13.50
N GLU A 41 11.30 -2.58 14.11
CA GLU A 41 10.02 -2.66 13.39
C GLU A 41 9.84 -1.46 12.45
N GLU A 42 9.50 -1.76 11.19
CA GLU A 42 9.11 -0.73 10.25
C GLU A 42 7.61 -0.42 10.42
N HIS A 43 7.30 0.83 10.70
CA HIS A 43 5.92 1.29 10.84
C HIS A 43 5.35 1.78 9.51
N PHE A 44 4.02 1.85 9.45
CA PHE A 44 3.32 2.44 8.32
C PHE A 44 3.48 3.96 8.29
N PHE A 45 3.38 4.54 7.10
CA PHE A 45 3.26 5.98 6.87
C PHE A 45 2.00 6.32 6.09
N ALA A 46 1.60 7.59 6.18
CA ALA A 46 0.44 8.16 5.48
C ALA A 46 0.85 9.47 4.79
N HIS A 47 -0.13 10.25 4.36
CA HIS A 47 0.14 11.53 3.67
C HIS A 47 0.93 12.49 4.55
N ASP A 48 0.41 12.80 5.74
CA ASP A 48 0.96 13.82 6.64
C ASP A 48 1.66 13.23 7.88
N GLY A 49 1.94 11.93 7.87
CA GLY A 49 2.47 11.26 9.04
C GLY A 49 3.23 9.97 8.75
N GLN A 50 3.85 9.47 9.78
CA GLN A 50 4.66 8.25 9.82
C GLN A 50 4.49 7.61 11.20
N ASP A 51 5.12 6.45 11.41
CA ASP A 51 5.12 5.74 12.69
C ASP A 51 3.74 5.22 13.14
N TYR A 52 2.89 4.84 12.19
CA TYR A 52 1.61 4.20 12.49
C TYR A 52 1.77 2.70 12.69
N ARG A 53 1.33 2.20 13.85
CA ARG A 53 1.29 0.76 14.13
C ARG A 53 0.09 0.09 13.47
N SER A 54 0.20 -1.21 13.18
CA SER A 54 -0.88 -2.04 12.62
C SER A 54 -2.26 -1.79 13.22
N PHE A 55 -2.37 -1.70 14.56
CA PHE A 55 -3.66 -1.48 15.22
C PHE A 55 -4.30 -0.13 14.87
N GLN A 56 -3.48 0.92 14.70
CA GLN A 56 -3.94 2.26 14.32
C GLN A 56 -4.40 2.26 12.86
N VAL A 57 -3.61 1.64 11.98
CA VAL A 57 -3.93 1.48 10.56
C VAL A 57 -5.25 0.74 10.37
N ARG A 58 -5.38 -0.43 11.02
CA ARG A 58 -6.61 -1.22 10.97
C ARG A 58 -7.81 -0.43 11.43
N HIS A 59 -7.70 0.25 12.57
CA HIS A 59 -8.80 1.03 13.13
C HIS A 59 -9.22 2.17 12.20
N ALA A 60 -8.26 2.91 11.64
CA ALA A 60 -8.53 4.02 10.73
C ALA A 60 -9.24 3.56 9.44
N ILE A 61 -8.77 2.46 8.82
CA ILE A 61 -9.37 1.93 7.59
C ILE A 61 -10.76 1.32 7.87
N ASP A 62 -10.91 0.49 8.91
CA ASP A 62 -12.18 -0.17 9.22
C ASP A 62 -13.28 0.85 9.59
N SER A 63 -12.92 1.95 10.26
CA SER A 63 -13.87 2.99 10.66
C SER A 63 -14.25 3.95 9.52
N ASN A 64 -13.40 4.13 8.50
CA ASN A 64 -13.67 5.00 7.35
C ASN A 64 -14.99 4.63 6.63
N GLY A 65 -15.24 3.34 6.43
CA GLY A 65 -16.45 2.84 5.78
C GLY A 65 -17.75 3.02 6.59
N VAL A 66 -17.65 3.16 7.92
CA VAL A 66 -18.80 3.35 8.82
C VAL A 66 -19.43 4.72 8.59
N GLY A 67 -18.61 5.78 8.49
CA GLY A 67 -19.07 7.14 8.19
C GLY A 67 -19.71 7.27 6.81
N ALA A 68 -19.23 6.47 5.84
CA ALA A 68 -19.76 6.41 4.47
C ALA A 68 -21.03 5.54 4.33
N LYS A 69 -21.47 4.85 5.39
CA LYS A 69 -22.64 3.94 5.40
C LYS A 69 -22.56 2.83 4.34
N LEU A 70 -21.35 2.31 4.10
CA LEU A 70 -21.16 1.22 3.14
C LEU A 70 -21.92 -0.04 3.57
N LYS A 71 -22.55 -0.71 2.62
CA LYS A 71 -23.26 -1.98 2.81
C LYS A 71 -22.29 -3.14 2.98
N SER A 72 -22.77 -4.24 3.54
CA SER A 72 -21.96 -5.41 3.89
C SER A 72 -21.26 -6.11 2.72
N LYS A 73 -21.69 -5.88 1.47
CA LYS A 73 -21.10 -6.46 0.25
C LYS A 73 -20.25 -5.48 -0.55
N GLU A 74 -20.19 -4.21 -0.14
CA GLU A 74 -19.39 -3.21 -0.83
C GLU A 74 -17.92 -3.33 -0.40
N SER A 75 -17.02 -3.01 -1.32
CA SER A 75 -15.59 -2.91 -1.03
C SER A 75 -15.33 -1.77 -0.04
N LYS A 76 -14.64 -2.06 1.04
CA LYS A 76 -14.31 -1.12 2.13
C LYS A 76 -12.88 -0.63 2.07
N PHE A 77 -11.98 -1.38 1.44
CA PHE A 77 -10.58 -1.03 1.27
C PHE A 77 -10.02 -1.61 -0.01
N PHE A 78 -8.87 -1.08 -0.44
CA PHE A 78 -8.12 -1.55 -1.60
C PHE A 78 -6.64 -1.62 -1.25
N MET A 79 -5.92 -2.53 -1.89
CA MET A 79 -4.45 -2.62 -1.81
C MET A 79 -3.88 -2.24 -3.17
N LEU A 80 -2.80 -1.47 -3.13
CA LEU A 80 -2.04 -1.04 -4.29
C LEU A 80 -0.55 -1.25 -4.03
N THR A 81 0.19 -1.64 -5.07
CA THR A 81 1.65 -1.76 -5.01
C THR A 81 2.28 -0.88 -6.06
N ILE A 82 3.28 -0.11 -5.64
CA ILE A 82 4.11 0.73 -6.49
C ILE A 82 5.46 0.04 -6.57
N ASN A 83 5.84 -0.40 -7.76
CA ASN A 83 7.05 -1.19 -7.98
C ASN A 83 7.99 -0.42 -8.92
N PRO A 84 8.88 0.43 -8.37
CA PRO A 84 9.98 0.99 -9.12
C PRO A 84 10.86 -0.10 -9.74
N SER A 85 11.43 0.20 -10.91
CA SER A 85 12.52 -0.57 -11.52
C SER A 85 13.85 -0.29 -10.83
N ALA A 86 14.87 -1.11 -11.11
CA ALA A 86 16.20 -0.90 -10.54
C ALA A 86 16.76 0.48 -10.91
N ASP A 87 16.65 0.88 -12.18
CA ASP A 87 17.10 2.18 -12.68
C ASP A 87 16.39 3.36 -11.99
N GLU A 88 15.07 3.23 -11.73
CA GLU A 88 14.30 4.25 -11.01
C GLU A 88 14.71 4.33 -9.53
N LEU A 89 15.05 3.20 -8.90
CA LEU A 89 15.59 3.18 -7.54
C LEU A 89 16.98 3.82 -7.48
N GLU A 90 17.85 3.50 -8.44
CA GLU A 90 19.18 4.10 -8.55
C GLU A 90 19.10 5.62 -8.78
N HIS A 91 18.16 6.08 -9.59
CA HIS A 91 17.94 7.51 -9.85
C HIS A 91 17.63 8.30 -8.57
N ILE A 92 16.88 7.72 -7.64
CA ILE A 92 16.58 8.30 -6.33
C ILE A 92 17.61 7.92 -5.26
N GLY A 93 18.73 7.29 -5.64
CA GLY A 93 19.80 6.90 -4.72
C GLY A 93 19.44 5.78 -3.74
N ASN A 94 18.44 4.95 -4.06
CA ASN A 94 17.86 3.95 -3.16
C ASN A 94 17.39 4.54 -1.80
N ASP A 95 16.99 5.81 -1.82
CA ASP A 95 16.56 6.54 -0.62
C ASP A 95 15.09 6.25 -0.29
N GLN A 96 14.85 5.71 0.90
CA GLN A 96 13.51 5.40 1.39
C GLN A 96 12.64 6.64 1.56
N GLU A 97 13.21 7.79 1.95
CA GLU A 97 12.43 9.02 2.10
C GLU A 97 11.97 9.55 0.75
N GLN A 98 12.78 9.37 -0.30
CA GLN A 98 12.36 9.66 -1.67
C GLN A 98 11.27 8.70 -2.15
N LEU A 99 11.31 7.41 -1.77
CA LEU A 99 10.22 6.46 -2.04
C LEU A 99 8.92 6.84 -1.34
N LYS A 100 8.99 7.28 -0.07
CA LYS A 100 7.82 7.77 0.67
C LYS A 100 7.26 9.04 0.02
N ALA A 101 8.13 9.98 -0.35
CA ALA A 101 7.75 11.21 -1.05
C ALA A 101 7.07 10.91 -2.40
N TYR A 102 7.63 9.99 -3.18
CA TYR A 102 7.03 9.53 -4.43
C TYR A 102 5.66 8.89 -4.20
N THR A 103 5.53 8.04 -3.18
CA THR A 103 4.26 7.42 -2.79
C THR A 103 3.20 8.48 -2.46
N ARG A 104 3.56 9.53 -1.71
CA ARG A 104 2.66 10.66 -1.41
C ARG A 104 2.23 11.40 -2.68
N ALA A 105 3.16 11.63 -3.61
CA ALA A 105 2.85 12.26 -4.89
C ALA A 105 1.91 11.40 -5.75
N VAL A 106 2.10 10.08 -5.78
CA VAL A 106 1.17 9.15 -6.46
C VAL A 106 -0.23 9.23 -5.84
N MET A 107 -0.33 9.31 -4.51
CA MET A 107 -1.63 9.42 -3.84
C MET A 107 -2.29 10.79 -4.01
N GLU A 108 -1.51 11.87 -4.14
CA GLU A 108 -1.99 13.20 -4.54
C GLU A 108 -2.58 13.17 -5.96
N GLU A 109 -1.88 12.57 -6.92
CA GLU A 109 -2.38 12.41 -8.28
C GLU A 109 -3.61 11.48 -8.34
N TYR A 110 -3.62 10.43 -7.52
CA TYR A 110 -4.79 9.57 -7.38
C TYR A 110 -6.01 10.36 -6.88
N ALA A 111 -5.85 11.20 -5.85
CA ALA A 111 -6.92 12.09 -5.36
C ALA A 111 -7.39 13.08 -6.46
N ASN A 112 -6.45 13.69 -7.17
CA ASN A 112 -6.74 14.65 -8.24
C ASN A 112 -7.45 14.01 -9.45
N SER A 113 -7.30 12.71 -9.64
CA SER A 113 -7.97 11.95 -10.71
C SER A 113 -9.48 11.80 -10.48
N PHE A 114 -9.97 11.98 -9.26
CA PHE A 114 -11.41 12.01 -8.99
C PHE A 114 -12.01 13.32 -9.46
N ALA A 115 -13.05 13.25 -10.30
CA ALA A 115 -13.88 14.40 -10.67
C ALA A 115 -14.76 14.91 -9.51
N GLN A 116 -14.39 14.61 -8.26
CA GLN A 116 -15.16 14.94 -7.07
C GLN A 116 -14.57 16.16 -6.36
N THR A 117 -15.47 17.04 -5.96
CA THR A 117 -15.20 18.12 -5.01
C THR A 117 -16.02 17.89 -3.76
N TYR A 118 -15.54 18.40 -2.63
CA TYR A 118 -16.36 18.58 -1.45
C TYR A 118 -17.59 19.46 -1.74
N ARG A 119 -18.55 19.43 -0.81
CA ARG A 119 -19.77 20.24 -0.88
C ARG A 119 -19.48 21.75 -0.92
N ASP A 120 -18.33 22.17 -0.39
CA ASP A 120 -17.87 23.57 -0.41
C ASP A 120 -17.08 23.93 -1.69
N GLY A 121 -16.98 23.01 -2.66
CA GLY A 121 -16.33 23.23 -3.95
C GLY A 121 -14.82 22.96 -3.96
N LYS A 122 -14.22 22.58 -2.82
CA LYS A 122 -12.79 22.23 -2.79
C LYS A 122 -12.54 20.88 -3.45
N LYS A 123 -11.45 20.78 -4.22
CA LYS A 123 -10.98 19.50 -4.76
C LYS A 123 -10.46 18.59 -3.64
N ILE A 124 -10.65 17.30 -3.80
CA ILE A 124 -10.06 16.28 -2.94
C ILE A 124 -8.56 16.25 -3.19
N GLN A 125 -7.77 16.25 -2.12
CA GLN A 125 -6.30 16.19 -2.14
C GLN A 125 -5.82 14.84 -1.57
N GLY A 126 -4.54 14.53 -1.72
CA GLY A 126 -3.96 13.28 -1.20
C GLY A 126 -4.12 13.14 0.31
N LYS A 127 -4.01 14.24 1.06
CA LYS A 127 -4.24 14.29 2.52
C LYS A 127 -5.65 13.95 2.96
N ASP A 128 -6.62 14.10 2.06
CA ASP A 128 -8.03 13.82 2.34
C ASP A 128 -8.34 12.31 2.24
N LEU A 129 -7.43 11.53 1.67
CA LEU A 129 -7.55 10.09 1.55
C LEU A 129 -7.11 9.39 2.83
N VAL A 130 -7.90 8.41 3.27
CA VAL A 130 -7.46 7.47 4.31
C VAL A 130 -6.65 6.36 3.63
N TYR A 131 -5.33 6.51 3.62
CA TYR A 131 -4.40 5.48 3.16
C TYR A 131 -3.22 5.33 4.10
N PHE A 132 -2.65 4.14 4.10
CA PHE A 132 -1.41 3.81 4.79
C PHE A 132 -0.55 2.98 3.85
N ALA A 133 0.76 3.19 3.91
CA ALA A 133 1.74 2.49 3.11
C ALA A 133 2.90 2.03 3.98
N LYS A 134 3.58 0.99 3.52
CA LYS A 134 4.78 0.43 4.12
C LYS A 134 5.75 0.09 3.00
N ILE A 135 7.05 0.24 3.23
CA ILE A 135 8.06 -0.19 2.26
C ILE A 135 8.25 -1.70 2.45
N GLU A 136 8.27 -2.43 1.34
CA GLU A 136 8.58 -3.86 1.34
C GLU A 136 10.02 -4.00 0.83
N HIS A 137 10.89 -4.58 1.67
CA HIS A 137 12.31 -4.72 1.37
C HIS A 137 12.62 -5.97 0.56
N GLU A 138 11.82 -7.01 0.72
CA GLU A 138 12.03 -8.28 0.04
C GLU A 138 10.94 -8.56 -1.00
N ARG A 139 11.37 -8.68 -2.27
CA ARG A 139 10.47 -9.16 -3.34
C ARG A 139 10.54 -10.67 -3.43
N THR A 140 9.61 -11.35 -2.78
CA THR A 140 9.39 -12.78 -3.04
C THR A 140 8.54 -12.95 -4.30
N TYR A 141 9.20 -13.18 -5.44
CA TYR A 141 8.49 -13.52 -6.68
C TYR A 141 8.04 -14.98 -6.64
N LYS A 142 6.80 -15.25 -7.05
CA LYS A 142 6.37 -16.64 -7.25
C LYS A 142 7.13 -17.24 -8.44
N LYS A 143 7.48 -18.52 -8.36
CA LYS A 143 8.25 -19.22 -9.40
C LYS A 143 7.61 -19.12 -10.80
N GLU A 144 6.29 -18.98 -10.85
CA GLU A 144 5.50 -18.86 -12.07
C GLU A 144 5.45 -17.43 -12.65
N GLU A 145 5.93 -16.41 -11.93
CA GLU A 145 5.97 -15.05 -12.46
C GLU A 145 7.13 -14.89 -13.46
N VAL A 146 6.86 -14.27 -14.61
CA VAL A 146 7.87 -14.00 -15.65
C VAL A 146 9.10 -13.29 -15.07
N ARG A 147 8.85 -12.39 -14.11
CA ARG A 147 9.90 -11.62 -13.42
C ARG A 147 10.74 -12.46 -12.45
N TYR A 148 10.21 -13.56 -11.89
CA TYR A 148 11.04 -14.54 -11.17
C TYR A 148 12.08 -15.14 -12.11
N GLN A 149 11.67 -15.52 -13.33
CA GLN A 149 12.57 -16.11 -14.32
C GLN A 149 13.63 -15.11 -14.82
N GLU A 150 13.28 -13.81 -14.91
CA GLU A 150 14.21 -12.75 -15.29
C GLU A 150 15.23 -12.42 -14.18
N VAL A 151 14.76 -12.25 -12.93
CA VAL A 151 15.64 -11.96 -11.78
C VAL A 151 16.52 -13.16 -11.42
N PHE A 152 15.99 -14.39 -11.50
CA PHE A 152 16.76 -15.61 -11.26
C PHE A 152 17.88 -15.80 -12.29
N LYS A 153 17.63 -15.48 -13.57
CA LYS A 153 18.66 -15.55 -14.61
C LYS A 153 19.76 -14.50 -14.46
N HIS A 154 19.43 -13.30 -13.95
CA HIS A 154 20.40 -12.21 -13.82
C HIS A 154 21.34 -12.38 -12.61
N ASN A 155 20.87 -12.98 -11.51
CA ASN A 155 21.63 -13.08 -10.27
C ASN A 155 22.44 -14.39 -10.10
N TYR A 156 22.23 -15.39 -10.97
CA TYR A 156 22.84 -16.73 -10.83
C TYR A 156 23.45 -17.27 -12.13
N GLN A 157 23.90 -16.39 -13.03
CA GLN A 157 24.77 -16.73 -14.18
C GLN A 157 26.09 -15.98 -14.12
#